data_AF-A0AAU5Q4Q9-F1
#
_entry.id   AF-A0AAU5Q4Q9-F1
#
_cell.length_a   1.000
_cell.length_b   1.000
_cell.length_c   1.000
_cell.angle_alpha   90.00
_cell.angle_beta   90.00
_cell.angle_gamma   90.00
#
_symmetry.space_group_name_H-M   'P 1'
#
loop_
_entity.id
_entity.type
_entity.pdbx_description
1 polymer ?
#
loop_
_entity_poly.entity_id
_entity_poly.type
_entity_poly.pdbx_seq_one_letter_code
_entity_poly.pdbx_strand_id
1 'polypeptide(L)'
;MADALRAAALGLNPAGCATAAGVSERLLLNWQTQNEFFATAMRAATEMAQAQSIGPSRQLNPAALRVLLRALRSGAQHGPAAALVGMSGRALYRLRKESPEVAALVAAARRARPRKSDRRRRSRYEQRYRLVRLEEQIETSVVFEARCTPGPHRAHSVHIPREESEVPQCDSDDSACRHS
;
A
#
# COMPACT_ATOMS: atom_id res chain seq x y z
N MET A 1 -11.52 -1.83 0.66
CA MET A 1 -12.18 -3.13 0.41
C MET A 1 -13.02 -3.13 -0.87
N ALA A 2 -13.98 -2.21 -1.07
CA ALA A 2 -14.84 -2.20 -2.26
C ALA A 2 -14.09 -2.17 -3.61
N ASP A 3 -12.99 -1.41 -3.70
CA ASP A 3 -12.18 -1.36 -4.93
C ASP A 3 -11.51 -2.69 -5.27
N ALA A 4 -11.20 -3.54 -4.28
CA ALA A 4 -10.66 -4.87 -4.52
C ALA A 4 -11.73 -5.80 -5.13
N LEU A 5 -12.96 -5.74 -4.63
CA LEU A 5 -14.10 -6.50 -5.20
C LEU A 5 -14.41 -6.05 -6.63
N ARG A 6 -14.43 -4.74 -6.87
CA ARG A 6 -14.61 -4.19 -8.22
C ARG A 6 -13.49 -4.64 -9.15
N ALA A 7 -12.23 -4.64 -8.68
CA ALA A 7 -11.10 -5.13 -9.45
C ALA A 7 -11.22 -6.64 -9.79
N ALA A 8 -11.67 -7.45 -8.82
CA ALA A 8 -11.90 -8.88 -9.02
C ALA A 8 -13.01 -9.15 -10.03
N ALA A 9 -14.12 -8.40 -9.97
CA ALA A 9 -15.22 -8.47 -10.94
C ALA A 9 -14.78 -8.07 -12.36
N LEU A 10 -13.68 -7.33 -12.49
CA LEU A 10 -13.09 -6.93 -13.77
C LEU A 10 -12.00 -7.89 -14.26
N GLY A 11 -11.80 -9.02 -13.58
CA GLY A 11 -10.88 -10.08 -13.97
C GLY A 11 -9.42 -9.81 -13.60
N LEU A 12 -9.15 -8.91 -12.65
CA LEU A 12 -7.79 -8.67 -12.19
C LEU A 12 -7.29 -9.80 -11.28
N ASN A 13 -5.98 -10.06 -11.34
CA ASN A 13 -5.35 -11.02 -10.45
C ASN A 13 -5.28 -10.47 -9.00
N PRO A 14 -5.00 -11.32 -8.00
CA PRO A 14 -4.96 -10.90 -6.59
C PRO A 14 -4.03 -9.70 -6.32
N ALA A 15 -2.85 -9.69 -6.94
CA ALA A 15 -1.90 -8.58 -6.86
C ALA A 15 -2.46 -7.26 -7.47
N GLY A 16 -3.18 -7.36 -8.59
CA GLY A 16 -3.89 -6.25 -9.24
C GLY A 16 -5.04 -5.72 -8.40
N CYS A 17 -5.81 -6.61 -7.75
CA CYS A 17 -6.86 -6.26 -6.80
C CYS A 17 -6.30 -5.51 -5.58
N ALA A 18 -5.18 -5.98 -5.02
CA ALA A 18 -4.48 -5.29 -3.94
C ALA A 18 -4.00 -3.89 -4.39
N THR A 19 -3.42 -3.80 -5.58
CA THR A 19 -2.96 -2.53 -6.15
C THR A 19 -4.10 -1.54 -6.42
N ALA A 20 -5.25 -2.03 -6.90
CA ALA A 20 -6.44 -1.22 -7.11
C ALA A 20 -6.96 -0.63 -5.80
N ALA A 21 -7.03 -1.45 -4.76
CA ALA A 21 -7.39 -1.04 -3.40
C ALA A 21 -6.29 -0.24 -2.67
N GLY A 22 -5.10 -0.10 -3.26
CA GLY A 22 -3.97 0.63 -2.65
C GLY A 22 -3.37 -0.05 -1.42
N VAL A 23 -3.55 -1.36 -1.29
CA VAL A 23 -3.06 -2.17 -0.15
C VAL A 23 -2.02 -3.20 -0.60
N SER A 24 -1.29 -3.76 0.36
CA SER A 24 -0.40 -4.89 0.09
C SER A 24 -1.20 -6.17 -0.12
N GLU A 25 -0.66 -7.09 -0.92
CA GLU A 25 -1.28 -8.40 -1.16
C GLU A 25 -1.43 -9.21 0.14
N ARG A 26 -0.45 -9.13 1.04
CA ARG A 26 -0.54 -9.74 2.38
C ARG A 26 -1.72 -9.21 3.18
N LEU A 27 -2.01 -7.90 3.10
CA LEU A 27 -3.15 -7.31 3.80
C LEU A 27 -4.48 -7.75 3.17
N LEU A 28 -4.53 -7.87 1.84
CA LEU A 28 -5.70 -8.39 1.13
C LEU A 28 -6.00 -9.85 1.54
N LEU A 29 -4.97 -10.70 1.64
CA LEU A 29 -5.10 -12.08 2.10
C LEU A 29 -5.59 -12.13 3.56
N ASN A 30 -5.01 -11.29 4.42
CA ASN A 30 -5.45 -11.21 5.81
C ASN A 30 -6.94 -10.80 5.93
N TRP A 31 -7.42 -9.88 5.10
CA TRP A 31 -8.84 -9.52 5.07
C TRP A 31 -9.74 -10.70 4.68
N GLN A 32 -9.31 -11.53 3.73
CA GLN A 32 -10.05 -12.73 3.34
C GLN A 32 -10.07 -13.77 4.46
N THR A 33 -8.98 -13.91 5.22
CA THR A 33 -8.92 -14.82 6.38
C THR A 33 -9.80 -14.32 7.53
N GLN A 34 -9.86 -13.01 7.75
CA GLN A 34 -10.62 -12.41 8.86
C GLN A 34 -12.12 -12.30 8.58
N ASN A 35 -12.53 -12.23 7.31
CA ASN A 35 -13.93 -12.02 6.93
C ASN A 35 -14.35 -12.97 5.80
N GLU A 36 -15.11 -14.00 6.17
CA GLU A 36 -15.62 -15.00 5.24
C GLU A 36 -16.56 -14.40 4.17
N PHE A 37 -17.42 -13.43 4.53
CA PHE A 37 -18.31 -12.76 3.57
C PHE A 37 -17.51 -12.01 2.50
N PHE A 38 -16.38 -11.43 2.88
CA PHE A 38 -15.49 -10.77 1.91
C PHE A 38 -14.82 -11.78 0.98
N ALA A 39 -14.39 -12.93 1.51
CA ALA A 39 -13.80 -14.00 0.72
C ALA A 39 -14.80 -14.59 -0.28
N THR A 40 -16.04 -14.85 0.14
CA THR A 40 -17.11 -15.36 -0.74
C THR A 40 -17.48 -14.33 -1.82
N ALA A 41 -17.57 -13.05 -1.47
CA ALA A 41 -17.81 -11.98 -2.44
C ALA A 41 -16.67 -11.86 -3.46
N MET A 42 -15.41 -11.99 -3.03
CA MET A 42 -14.24 -12.01 -3.93
C MET A 42 -14.31 -13.19 -4.90
N ARG A 43 -14.65 -14.39 -4.43
CA ARG A 43 -14.82 -15.58 -5.28
C ARG A 43 -15.93 -15.40 -6.30
N ALA A 44 -17.12 -14.99 -5.86
CA ALA A 44 -18.24 -14.74 -6.76
C ALA A 44 -17.91 -13.68 -7.83
N ALA A 45 -17.19 -12.62 -7.45
CA ALA A 45 -16.72 -11.62 -8.39
C ALA A 45 -15.74 -12.19 -9.42
N THR A 46 -14.80 -13.04 -9.00
CA THR A 46 -13.87 -13.70 -9.94
C THR A 46 -14.57 -14.69 -10.87
N GLU A 47 -15.55 -15.45 -10.39
CA GLU A 47 -16.36 -16.37 -11.19
C GLU A 47 -17.19 -15.60 -12.23
N MET A 48 -17.77 -14.46 -11.84
CA MET A 48 -18.48 -13.57 -12.75
C MET A 48 -17.57 -13.03 -13.86
N ALA A 49 -16.34 -12.63 -13.51
CA ALA A 49 -15.37 -12.17 -14.49
C ALA A 49 -14.95 -13.28 -15.46
N GLN A 50 -14.77 -14.51 -14.97
CA GLN A 50 -14.48 -15.68 -15.80
C GLN A 50 -15.63 -16.00 -16.75
N ALA A 51 -16.88 -15.95 -16.28
CA ALA A 51 -18.06 -16.15 -17.12
C ALA A 51 -18.20 -15.09 -18.22
N GLN A 52 -17.82 -13.83 -17.95
CA GLN A 52 -17.81 -12.76 -18.95
C GLN A 52 -16.63 -12.85 -19.94
N SER A 53 -15.58 -13.62 -19.61
CA SER A 53 -14.35 -13.71 -20.43
C SER A 53 -14.43 -14.70 -21.61
N ILE A 54 -15.60 -15.28 -21.90
CA ILE A 54 -15.80 -16.31 -22.94
C ILE A 54 -15.66 -15.77 -24.39
N GLY A 55 -15.38 -14.48 -24.58
CA GLY A 55 -14.99 -13.91 -25.87
C GLY A 55 -13.48 -13.69 -25.99
N PRO A 56 -12.90 -13.63 -27.21
CA PRO A 56 -11.48 -13.33 -27.44
C PRO A 56 -11.18 -11.87 -27.09
N SER A 57 -11.21 -11.51 -25.80
CA SER A 57 -10.89 -10.17 -25.32
C SER A 57 -9.37 -10.01 -25.26
N ARG A 58 -8.78 -9.86 -26.45
CA ARG A 58 -7.42 -9.34 -26.63
C ARG A 58 -7.29 -7.88 -26.17
N GLN A 59 -8.41 -7.26 -25.81
CA GLN A 59 -8.54 -5.87 -25.38
C GLN A 59 -8.34 -5.75 -23.87
N LEU A 60 -7.41 -4.88 -23.49
CA LEU A 60 -7.13 -4.55 -22.10
C LEU A 60 -8.35 -3.84 -21.50
N ASN A 61 -8.97 -4.42 -20.48
CA ASN A 61 -10.07 -3.79 -19.76
C ASN A 61 -9.64 -2.39 -19.24
N PRO A 62 -10.50 -1.34 -19.31
CA PRO A 62 -10.16 -0.01 -18.83
C PRO A 62 -9.67 0.04 -17.38
N ALA A 63 -10.17 -0.81 -16.48
CA ALA A 63 -9.65 -0.87 -15.10
C ALA A 63 -8.25 -1.47 -15.02
N ALA A 64 -8.02 -2.52 -15.81
CA ALA A 64 -6.71 -3.12 -16.05
C ALA A 64 -5.70 -2.09 -16.57
N LEU A 65 -6.11 -1.25 -17.52
CA LEU A 65 -5.30 -0.13 -18.01
C LEU A 65 -4.98 0.87 -16.90
N ARG A 66 -5.94 1.25 -16.05
CA ARG A 66 -5.70 2.17 -14.93
C ARG A 66 -4.70 1.60 -13.93
N VAL A 67 -4.81 0.32 -13.58
CA VAL A 67 -3.86 -0.36 -12.68
C VAL A 67 -2.47 -0.40 -13.30
N LEU A 68 -2.35 -0.76 -14.59
CA LEU A 68 -1.10 -0.74 -15.33
C LEU A 68 -0.45 0.65 -15.31
N LEU A 69 -1.21 1.69 -15.66
CA LEU A 69 -0.70 3.07 -15.70
C LEU A 69 -0.31 3.57 -14.32
N ARG A 70 -1.05 3.20 -13.26
CA ARG A 70 -0.71 3.54 -11.86
C ARG A 70 0.62 2.90 -11.46
N ALA A 71 0.85 1.63 -11.81
CA ALA A 71 2.11 0.94 -11.56
C ALA A 71 3.28 1.55 -12.34
N LEU A 72 3.07 1.94 -13.60
CA LEU A 72 4.09 2.62 -14.39
C LEU A 72 4.41 4.02 -13.85
N ARG A 73 3.40 4.75 -13.35
CA ARG A 73 3.59 6.06 -12.70
C ARG A 73 4.38 5.96 -11.39
N SER A 74 4.21 4.87 -10.64
CA SER A 74 5.00 4.63 -9.42
C SER A 74 6.46 4.24 -9.74
N GLY A 75 6.74 3.81 -10.98
CA GLY A 75 8.06 3.48 -11.48
C GLY A 75 8.31 1.98 -11.65
N ALA A 76 7.27 1.14 -11.62
CA ALA A 76 7.39 -0.27 -11.94
C ALA A 76 7.85 -0.49 -13.39
N GLN A 77 8.61 -1.55 -13.61
CA GLN A 77 9.03 -1.96 -14.95
C GLN A 77 7.84 -2.57 -15.72
N HIS A 78 7.91 -2.57 -17.06
CA HIS A 78 6.82 -3.04 -17.93
C HIS A 78 6.38 -4.48 -17.64
N GLY A 79 7.31 -5.40 -17.36
CA GLY A 79 6.99 -6.80 -17.05
C GLY A 79 6.19 -6.95 -15.75
N PRO A 80 6.70 -6.49 -14.60
CA PRO A 80 5.96 -6.50 -13.34
C PRO A 80 4.62 -5.76 -13.41
N ALA A 81 4.56 -4.63 -14.12
CA ALA A 81 3.31 -3.89 -14.28
C ALA A 81 2.29 -4.66 -15.15
N ALA A 82 2.73 -5.37 -16.19
CA ALA A 82 1.87 -6.24 -16.99
C ALA A 82 1.36 -7.44 -16.18
N ALA A 83 2.21 -7.99 -15.31
CA ALA A 83 1.85 -9.11 -14.45
C ALA A 83 0.70 -8.77 -13.48
N LEU A 84 0.60 -7.53 -12.98
CA LEU A 84 -0.54 -7.06 -12.15
C LEU A 84 -1.89 -7.09 -12.87
N VAL A 85 -1.88 -7.28 -14.18
CA VAL A 85 -3.06 -7.28 -15.03
C VAL A 85 -3.25 -8.65 -15.69
N GLY A 86 -2.48 -9.65 -15.27
CA GLY A 86 -2.51 -11.00 -15.86
C GLY A 86 -1.94 -11.07 -17.28
N MET A 87 -1.17 -10.06 -17.71
CA MET A 87 -0.63 -9.98 -19.06
C MET A 87 0.88 -10.27 -19.07
N SER A 88 1.35 -11.00 -20.08
CA SER A 88 2.79 -11.18 -20.32
C SER A 88 3.41 -9.89 -20.87
N GLY A 89 4.70 -9.65 -20.59
CA GLY A 89 5.42 -8.51 -21.15
C GLY A 89 5.41 -8.49 -22.69
N ARG A 90 5.42 -9.68 -23.33
CA ARG A 90 5.30 -9.82 -24.79
C ARG A 90 3.91 -9.43 -25.30
N ALA A 91 2.85 -9.81 -24.60
CA ALA A 91 1.49 -9.41 -24.94
C ALA A 91 1.31 -7.89 -24.81
N LEU A 92 1.88 -7.27 -23.76
CA LEU A 92 1.86 -5.81 -23.61
C LEU A 92 2.64 -5.11 -24.74
N TYR A 93 3.78 -5.67 -25.16
CA TYR A 93 4.53 -5.14 -26.30
C TYR A 93 3.73 -5.22 -27.61
N ARG A 94 3.08 -6.36 -27.88
CA ARG A 94 2.19 -6.51 -29.05
C ARG A 94 1.03 -5.51 -29.01
N LEU A 95 0.37 -5.37 -27.85
CA LEU A 95 -0.72 -4.42 -27.67
C LEU A 95 -0.27 -2.98 -27.96
N ARG A 96 0.92 -2.58 -27.51
CA ARG A 96 1.47 -1.25 -27.80
C ARG A 96 1.81 -1.04 -29.28
N LYS A 97 2.13 -2.11 -30.00
CA LYS A 97 2.38 -2.05 -31.45
C LYS A 97 1.07 -1.97 -32.24
N GLU A 98 0.04 -2.67 -31.78
CA GLU A 98 -1.29 -2.72 -32.41
C GLU A 98 -2.12 -1.46 -32.11
N SER A 99 -1.92 -0.82 -30.95
CA SER A 99 -2.71 0.34 -30.51
C SER A 99 -1.81 1.51 -30.10
N PRO A 100 -1.66 2.58 -30.93
CA PRO A 100 -0.79 3.70 -30.63
C PRO A 100 -1.27 4.53 -29.42
N GLU A 101 -2.57 4.55 -29.16
CA GLU A 101 -3.16 5.23 -27.99
C GLU A 101 -2.64 4.65 -26.66
N VAL A 102 -2.56 3.32 -26.55
CA VAL A 102 -2.02 2.65 -25.36
C VAL A 102 -0.54 2.99 -25.18
N ALA A 103 0.21 3.08 -26.27
CA ALA A 103 1.61 3.50 -26.23
C ALA A 103 1.76 4.95 -25.74
N ALA A 104 0.89 5.86 -26.19
CA ALA A 104 0.86 7.25 -25.75
C ALA A 104 0.53 7.37 -24.25
N LEU A 105 -0.48 6.64 -23.76
CA LEU A 105 -0.85 6.62 -22.34
C LEU A 105 0.28 6.08 -21.46
N VAL A 106 0.95 5.00 -21.89
CA VAL A 106 2.11 4.44 -21.20
C VAL A 106 3.25 5.44 -21.12
N ALA A 107 3.52 6.16 -22.22
CA ALA A 107 4.54 7.22 -22.25
C ALA A 107 4.17 8.39 -21.32
N ALA A 108 2.90 8.83 -21.34
CA ALA A 108 2.39 9.89 -20.48
C ALA A 108 2.49 9.52 -18.99
N ALA A 109 2.11 8.29 -18.62
CA ALA A 109 2.21 7.81 -17.24
C ALA A 109 3.66 7.81 -16.74
N ARG A 110 4.62 7.45 -17.60
CA ARG A 110 6.05 7.50 -17.25
C ARG A 110 6.57 8.93 -17.11
N ARG A 111 6.10 9.86 -17.95
CA ARG A 111 6.45 11.29 -17.85
C ARG A 111 5.87 11.93 -16.59
N ALA A 112 4.67 11.53 -16.19
CA ALA A 112 4.00 11.98 -14.97
C ALA A 112 4.60 11.41 -13.67
N ARG A 113 5.74 10.71 -13.74
CA ARG A 113 6.42 10.18 -12.57
C ARG A 113 6.91 11.35 -11.69
N PRO A 114 6.58 11.36 -10.39
CA PRO A 114 7.05 12.41 -9.50
C PRO A 114 8.58 12.40 -9.45
N ARG A 115 9.19 13.52 -9.84
CA ARG A 115 10.65 13.71 -9.76
C ARG A 115 11.05 13.67 -8.28
N LYS A 116 12.18 13.04 -7.96
CA LYS A 116 12.69 12.93 -6.58
C LYS A 116 12.79 14.28 -5.85
N SER A 117 12.97 15.39 -6.59
CA SER A 117 13.00 16.75 -6.06
C SER A 117 11.66 17.23 -5.49
N ASP A 118 10.53 16.71 -5.97
CA ASP A 118 9.19 17.15 -5.56
C ASP A 118 8.80 16.57 -4.18
N ARG A 119 9.30 15.36 -3.86
CA ARG A 119 9.10 14.73 -2.55
C ARG A 119 9.73 15.52 -1.39
N ARG A 120 10.80 16.29 -1.65
CA ARG A 120 11.45 17.12 -0.64
C ARG A 120 10.73 18.45 -0.38
N ARG A 121 9.87 18.92 -1.30
CA ARG A 121 9.18 20.22 -1.14
C ARG A 121 7.98 20.18 -0.20
N ARG A 122 7.43 19.01 0.12
CA ARG A 122 6.24 18.88 0.98
C ARG A 122 6.52 18.69 2.46
N SER A 123 7.77 18.55 2.90
CA SER A 123 8.06 18.08 4.28
C SER A 123 8.44 19.14 5.32
N ARG A 124 8.28 20.45 5.06
CA ARG A 124 8.66 21.48 6.06
C ARG A 124 7.60 22.50 6.44
N TYR A 125 6.45 22.55 5.77
CA TYR A 125 5.45 23.61 6.00
C TYR A 125 4.07 23.13 6.45
N GLU A 126 3.75 21.83 6.39
CA GLU A 126 2.40 21.33 6.74
C GLU A 126 2.21 20.97 8.24
N GLN A 127 3.22 21.09 9.09
CA GLN A 127 3.14 20.72 10.52
C GLN A 127 3.09 21.93 11.48
N ARG A 128 2.32 22.99 11.17
CA ARG A 128 2.20 24.18 12.04
C ARG A 128 0.86 24.38 12.73
N TYR A 129 -0.08 23.45 12.61
CA TYR A 129 -1.36 23.54 13.31
C TYR A 129 -1.57 22.31 14.19
N ARG A 130 -1.66 22.55 15.50
CA ARG A 130 -2.11 21.58 16.50
C ARG A 130 -3.58 21.85 16.75
N LEU A 131 -4.45 20.89 16.43
CA LEU A 131 -5.86 20.96 16.79
C LEU A 131 -5.98 20.84 18.32
N VAL A 132 -6.47 21.89 18.96
CA VAL A 132 -6.85 21.89 20.38
C VAL A 132 -8.35 21.60 20.42
N ARG A 133 -8.75 20.54 21.13
CA ARG A 133 -10.16 20.36 21.48
C ARG A 133 -10.50 21.38 22.56
N LEU A 134 -11.40 22.31 22.25
CA LEU A 134 -12.10 23.10 23.26
C LEU A 134 -13.23 22.21 23.77
N GLU A 135 -13.11 21.74 25.01
CA GLU A 135 -14.27 21.22 25.73
C GLU A 135 -15.16 22.42 26.06
N GLU A 136 -16.31 22.46 25.41
CA GLU A 136 -17.37 23.42 25.71
C GLU A 136 -17.95 23.02 27.08
N GLN A 137 -17.43 23.64 28.14
CA GLN A 137 -17.99 23.52 29.47
C GLN A 137 -19.34 24.22 29.48
N ILE A 138 -20.41 23.44 29.36
CA ILE A 138 -21.75 23.89 29.74
C ILE A 138 -21.72 24.06 31.26
N GLU A 139 -21.60 25.31 31.70
CA GLU A 139 -21.74 25.72 33.08
C GLU A 139 -23.17 25.43 33.56
N THR A 140 -23.38 24.30 34.21
CA THR A 140 -24.44 24.15 35.19
C THR A 140 -23.81 24.14 36.57
N SER A 141 -23.79 25.33 37.17
CA SER A 141 -23.47 25.56 38.57
C SER A 141 -24.36 24.68 39.47
N VAL A 142 -23.77 23.74 40.19
CA VAL A 142 -24.30 23.32 41.48
C VAL A 142 -23.16 23.24 42.48
N VAL A 143 -23.30 24.07 43.49
CA VAL A 143 -22.44 24.22 44.66
C VAL A 143 -22.32 22.87 45.39
N PHE A 144 -21.09 22.39 45.60
CA PHE A 144 -20.80 21.61 46.79
C PHE A 144 -19.33 21.80 47.22
N GLU A 145 -19.19 22.56 48.29
CA GLU A 145 -17.97 22.79 49.05
C GLU A 145 -17.70 21.58 49.96
N ALA A 146 -16.47 21.06 49.98
CA ALA A 146 -15.66 20.96 51.21
C ALA A 146 -14.46 20.02 51.07
N ARG A 147 -13.27 20.66 51.13
CA ARG A 147 -12.09 20.33 51.96
C ARG A 147 -11.53 18.90 51.95
N CYS A 148 -10.27 18.79 51.57
CA CYS A 148 -9.18 18.48 52.52
C CYS A 148 -7.81 18.80 51.90
N THR A 149 -7.00 19.52 52.67
CA THR A 149 -5.63 19.97 52.37
C THR A 149 -4.60 18.88 52.74
N PRO A 150 -3.28 19.16 52.80
CA PRO A 150 -2.27 18.73 51.84
C PRO A 150 -1.33 17.64 52.42
N GLY A 151 -0.64 16.90 51.55
CA GLY A 151 0.43 15.98 51.95
C GLY A 151 1.62 16.08 50.99
N PRO A 152 2.82 16.49 51.45
CA PRO A 152 4.01 16.56 50.62
C PRO A 152 4.70 15.20 50.58
N HIS A 153 5.36 14.84 49.47
CA HIS A 153 6.61 14.05 49.42
C HIS A 153 6.94 13.84 47.93
N ARG A 154 7.99 14.49 47.42
CA ARG A 154 9.39 14.01 47.37
C ARG A 154 9.65 13.15 46.11
N ALA A 155 10.47 13.74 45.25
CA ALA A 155 11.27 13.22 44.14
C ALA A 155 11.29 11.70 43.91
N HIS A 156 11.08 11.32 42.64
CA HIS A 156 11.77 10.19 42.03
C HIS A 156 12.29 10.58 40.64
N SER A 157 13.58 10.91 40.58
CA SER A 157 14.39 10.72 39.39
C SER A 157 14.51 9.22 39.15
N VAL A 158 14.14 8.75 37.95
CA VAL A 158 14.51 7.41 37.49
C VAL A 158 15.33 7.54 36.22
N HIS A 159 16.59 7.23 36.43
CA HIS A 159 17.65 6.82 35.54
C HIS A 159 17.15 6.05 34.30
N ILE A 160 17.51 6.53 33.10
CA ILE A 160 17.46 5.73 31.87
C ILE A 160 18.80 5.02 31.76
N PRO A 161 18.89 3.67 31.82
CA PRO A 161 20.07 2.96 31.41
C PRO A 161 20.10 2.78 29.89
N ARG A 162 21.28 3.07 29.35
CA ARG A 162 21.70 2.94 27.95
C ARG A 162 22.24 1.52 27.78
N GLU A 163 21.51 0.64 27.11
CA GLU A 163 22.05 -0.65 26.68
C GLU A 163 22.71 -0.50 25.32
N GLU A 164 24.04 -0.49 25.39
CA GLU A 164 24.94 -0.91 24.32
C GLU A 164 24.71 -2.41 24.07
N SER A 165 24.56 -2.78 22.79
CA SER A 165 24.57 -4.17 22.34
C SER A 165 25.57 -4.26 21.20
N GLU A 166 26.81 -4.45 21.63
CA GLU A 166 27.90 -5.19 21.00
C GLU A 166 27.66 -5.79 19.61
N VAL A 167 28.52 -5.35 18.70
CA VAL A 167 28.94 -6.03 17.49
C VAL A 167 29.96 -7.11 17.88
N PRO A 168 29.82 -8.36 17.43
CA PRO A 168 30.97 -9.25 17.30
C PRO A 168 31.44 -9.23 15.84
N GLN A 169 32.65 -8.72 15.67
CA GLN A 169 33.49 -8.86 14.49
C GLN A 169 34.68 -9.73 14.89
N CYS A 170 35.34 -10.33 13.88
CA CYS A 170 36.58 -11.13 13.91
C CYS A 170 36.35 -12.66 14.05
N ASP A 171 36.97 -13.55 13.28
CA ASP A 171 38.03 -13.39 12.28
C ASP A 171 38.01 -14.53 11.26
N SER A 172 38.62 -14.23 10.11
CA SER A 172 39.13 -15.16 9.11
C SER A 172 40.04 -16.23 9.72
N ASP A 173 39.97 -17.47 9.24
CA ASP A 173 40.99 -18.02 8.33
C ASP A 173 40.83 -19.53 8.09
N ASP A 174 41.27 -19.88 6.88
CA ASP A 174 41.89 -21.13 6.47
C ASP A 174 41.06 -22.34 5.96
N SER A 175 41.16 -22.47 4.63
CA SER A 175 41.76 -23.61 3.91
C SER A 175 41.01 -24.95 3.73
N ALA A 176 40.70 -25.16 2.45
CA ALA A 176 41.08 -26.32 1.63
C ALA A 176 40.42 -27.70 1.85
N CYS A 177 39.70 -28.15 0.81
CA CYS A 177 39.82 -29.46 0.11
C CYS A 177 38.79 -29.49 -1.05
N ARG A 178 39.19 -29.25 -2.31
CA ARG A 178 39.49 -30.25 -3.36
C ARG A 178 38.34 -31.25 -3.63
N HIS A 179 37.71 -31.12 -4.80
CA HIS A 179 37.78 -32.09 -5.92
C HIS A 179 37.21 -33.48 -5.62
N SER A 180 36.01 -33.76 -6.14
CA SER A 180 35.76 -34.79 -7.18
C SER A 180 34.34 -34.62 -7.72
#